data_AF-A0A921R419-F1
#
_entry.id   AF-A0A921R419-F1
#
_cell.length_a   1.000
_cell.length_b   1.000
_cell.length_c   1.000
_cell.angle_alpha   90.00
_cell.angle_beta   90.00
_cell.angle_gamma   90.00
#
_symmetry.space_group_name_H-M   'P 1'
#
loop_
_entity.id
_entity.type
_entity.pdbx_description
1 polymer ?
#
loop_
_entity_poly.entity_id
_entity_poly.type
_entity_poly.pdbx_seq_one_letter_code
_entity_poly.pdbx_strand_id
1 'polypeptide(L)'
;MGSMITSKLAAMAPHRVASLALLNTTGGGYQCIPKVNSKSASQLTSKERKSQQSLQSAVGNDFVSHTHTELKGDKIDWHTISLACRFLRARTPEQRAILDLEVHYTREYLEEVIGTSTRRQMLYQEYVKGLSSGGMQSRYGFEGQINACWTHKLSPTELDRIRFSGFLVLIIHGRDDVVAQLYHARRLAENLQPAAKLVELRGGHLVSHERPAEVNMSLMEMIKASNSNTDLEEWSNLPNKSDGLLLSGSASCLTKRDDDRVNYLVFTYNLLGKLQLIFLFVFGVFYVILEHVRRVVKILKPVRVSASTL
;
A
#
# COMPACT_ATOMS: atom_id res chain seq x y z
N MET A 1 8.77 -3.10 5.26
CA MET A 1 9.08 -4.14 6.28
C MET A 1 9.34 -3.57 7.67
N GLY A 2 10.18 -2.53 7.85
CA GLY A 2 10.51 -1.97 9.17
C GLY A 2 9.28 -1.64 10.02
N SER A 3 8.36 -0.83 9.49
CA SER A 3 7.13 -0.42 10.19
C SER A 3 6.24 -1.61 10.62
N MET A 4 6.24 -2.72 9.87
CA MET A 4 5.51 -3.94 10.23
C MET A 4 6.12 -4.61 11.47
N ILE A 5 7.44 -4.71 11.50
CA ILE A 5 8.20 -5.28 12.63
C ILE A 5 8.04 -4.40 13.87
N THR A 6 8.20 -3.08 13.74
CA THR A 6 8.07 -2.15 14.86
C THR A 6 6.65 -2.17 15.46
N SER A 7 5.62 -2.30 14.62
CA SER A 7 4.23 -2.43 15.10
C SER A 7 4.03 -3.70 15.94
N LYS A 8 4.63 -4.84 15.55
CA LYS A 8 4.59 -6.07 16.37
C LYS A 8 5.30 -5.86 17.71
N LEU A 9 6.48 -5.25 17.69
CA LEU A 9 7.23 -4.97 18.91
C LEU A 9 6.43 -4.07 19.86
N ALA A 10 5.77 -3.04 19.33
CA ALA A 10 4.91 -2.15 20.08
C ALA A 10 3.68 -2.88 20.67
N ALA A 11 3.07 -3.80 19.93
CA ALA A 11 1.97 -4.63 20.43
C ALA A 11 2.42 -5.67 21.48
N MET A 12 3.66 -6.15 21.40
CA MET A 12 4.22 -7.15 22.34
C MET A 12 4.65 -6.54 23.66
N ALA A 13 5.22 -5.34 23.65
CA ALA A 13 5.74 -4.67 24.84
C ALA A 13 5.36 -3.17 24.85
N PRO A 14 4.06 -2.82 24.94
CA PRO A 14 3.60 -1.44 24.82
C PRO A 14 4.19 -0.52 25.89
N HIS A 15 4.39 -1.01 27.12
CA HIS A 15 5.00 -0.27 28.23
C HIS A 15 6.46 0.15 28.00
N ARG A 16 7.11 -0.37 26.94
CA ARG A 16 8.48 0.01 26.56
C ARG A 16 8.54 1.03 25.42
N VAL A 17 7.39 1.48 24.94
CA VAL A 17 7.27 2.39 23.79
C VAL A 17 6.69 3.71 24.28
N ALA A 18 7.46 4.79 24.13
CA ALA A 18 7.00 6.15 24.48
C ALA A 18 6.15 6.77 23.36
N SER A 19 6.49 6.48 22.10
CA SER A 19 5.76 6.88 20.90
C SER A 19 6.16 5.97 19.73
N LEU A 20 5.32 5.88 18.71
CA LEU A 20 5.51 4.99 17.56
C LEU A 20 5.38 5.74 16.23
N ALA A 21 6.50 5.97 15.54
CA ALA A 21 6.49 6.48 14.18
C ALA A 21 6.58 5.34 13.14
N LEU A 22 5.67 5.36 12.18
CA LEU A 22 5.59 4.39 11.08
C LEU A 22 5.67 5.14 9.74
N LEU A 23 6.71 4.88 8.97
CA LEU A 23 6.90 5.50 7.65
C LEU A 23 6.55 4.50 6.54
N ASN A 24 5.92 4.98 5.47
CA ASN A 24 5.60 4.21 4.25
C ASN A 24 5.09 2.79 4.57
N THR A 25 4.04 2.72 5.39
CA THR A 25 3.63 1.52 6.12
C THR A 25 2.32 0.90 5.61
N THR A 26 2.09 -0.35 6.00
CA THR A 26 0.79 -1.03 5.89
C THR A 26 0.53 -1.85 7.15
N GLY A 27 -0.72 -2.23 7.41
CA GLY A 27 -1.05 -3.19 8.48
C GLY A 27 -0.71 -4.64 8.12
N GLY A 28 -0.16 -4.90 6.93
CA GLY A 28 0.16 -6.22 6.40
C GLY A 28 -1.04 -7.00 5.83
N GLY A 29 -0.77 -8.24 5.42
CA GLY A 29 -1.65 -9.12 4.65
C GLY A 29 -1.55 -8.86 3.15
N TYR A 30 -2.57 -9.26 2.38
CA TYR A 30 -2.70 -9.03 0.93
C TYR A 30 -2.79 -7.54 0.52
N GLN A 31 -2.40 -6.62 1.41
CA GLN A 31 -2.37 -5.17 1.20
C GLN A 31 -1.24 -4.73 0.27
N CYS A 32 -0.31 -5.61 -0.09
CA CYS A 32 0.71 -5.33 -1.11
C CYS A 32 0.20 -5.65 -2.54
N ILE A 33 -0.99 -6.23 -2.68
CA ILE A 33 -1.58 -6.58 -3.98
C ILE A 33 -2.51 -5.46 -4.42
N PRO A 34 -2.31 -4.88 -5.62
CA PRO A 34 -3.30 -3.97 -6.20
C PRO A 34 -4.66 -4.65 -6.25
N LYS A 35 -5.67 -4.06 -5.60
CA LYS A 35 -7.01 -4.66 -5.60
C LYS A 35 -7.58 -4.70 -7.02
N VAL A 36 -8.01 -5.89 -7.44
CA VAL A 36 -8.97 -6.04 -8.55
C VAL A 36 -10.35 -6.02 -7.92
N ASN A 37 -11.04 -4.90 -7.98
CA ASN A 37 -12.43 -4.82 -7.53
C ASN A 37 -13.36 -4.97 -8.73
N SER A 38 -14.16 -6.04 -8.75
CA SER A 38 -15.25 -6.23 -9.71
C SER A 38 -16.51 -5.55 -9.18
N LYS A 39 -16.68 -4.26 -9.46
CA LYS A 39 -18.00 -3.62 -9.40
C LYS A 39 -18.16 -2.65 -10.56
N SER A 40 -18.83 -3.13 -11.60
CA SER A 40 -19.50 -2.28 -12.58
C SER A 40 -20.92 -2.79 -12.75
N ALA A 41 -21.85 -1.84 -12.90
CA ALA A 41 -23.26 -2.01 -13.27
C ALA A 41 -24.25 -2.30 -12.13
N SER A 42 -24.67 -1.24 -11.44
CA SER A 42 -26.09 -0.87 -11.30
C SER A 42 -26.16 0.45 -10.52
N GLN A 43 -27.13 1.30 -10.85
CA GLN A 43 -27.30 2.68 -10.37
C GLN A 43 -26.51 3.75 -11.14
N LEU A 44 -26.72 3.79 -12.46
CA LEU A 44 -26.82 5.05 -13.20
C LEU A 44 -28.30 5.21 -13.58
N THR A 45 -29.15 5.50 -12.60
CA THR A 45 -30.55 5.89 -12.84
C THR A 45 -30.58 7.39 -13.08
N SER A 46 -30.55 7.78 -14.36
CA SER A 46 -31.36 8.81 -15.06
C SER A 46 -31.80 10.14 -14.38
N LYS A 47 -31.44 10.44 -13.13
CA LYS A 47 -31.88 11.61 -12.37
C LYS A 47 -30.82 12.73 -12.34
N GLU A 48 -29.53 12.38 -12.45
CA GLU A 48 -28.42 13.34 -12.40
C GLU A 48 -28.12 14.04 -13.73
N ARG A 49 -28.55 13.46 -14.87
CA ARG A 49 -28.43 14.14 -16.18
C ARG A 49 -29.40 15.32 -16.37
N LYS A 50 -30.51 15.37 -15.61
CA LYS A 50 -31.48 16.47 -15.72
C LYS A 50 -31.19 17.65 -14.78
N SER A 51 -30.47 17.46 -13.68
CA SER A 51 -30.12 18.57 -12.77
C SER A 51 -28.91 19.37 -13.24
N GLN A 52 -27.96 18.74 -13.95
CA GLN A 52 -26.78 19.45 -14.49
C GLN A 52 -27.10 20.33 -15.70
N GLN A 53 -28.15 20.01 -16.46
CA GLN A 53 -28.55 20.79 -17.64
C GLN A 53 -29.45 22.00 -17.29
N SER A 54 -30.07 22.01 -16.09
CA SER A 54 -30.91 23.12 -15.61
C SER A 54 -30.17 24.16 -14.76
N LEU A 55 -28.94 23.86 -14.32
CA LEU A 55 -28.14 24.76 -13.47
C LEU A 55 -27.05 25.54 -14.24
N GLN A 56 -26.87 25.28 -15.54
CA GLN A 56 -25.97 26.05 -16.40
C GLN A 56 -26.63 27.27 -17.08
N SER A 57 -27.93 27.50 -16.88
CA SER A 57 -28.67 28.64 -17.46
C SER A 57 -29.03 29.73 -16.46
N ALA A 58 -28.64 29.61 -15.19
CA ALA A 58 -28.92 30.62 -14.17
C ALA A 58 -27.69 30.86 -13.30
N VAL A 59 -27.23 32.10 -13.31
CA VAL A 59 -26.15 32.71 -12.49
C VAL A 59 -24.75 32.59 -13.09
N GLY A 60 -24.25 33.76 -13.49
CA GLY A 60 -22.92 33.97 -14.06
C GLY A 60 -21.78 33.85 -13.05
N ASN A 61 -20.57 33.90 -13.60
CA ASN A 61 -19.28 33.84 -12.91
C ASN A 61 -19.25 34.66 -11.62
N ASP A 62 -19.06 34.00 -10.48
CA ASP A 62 -17.92 34.23 -9.61
C ASP A 62 -17.86 33.16 -8.49
N PHE A 63 -16.63 32.72 -8.19
CA PHE A 63 -16.21 32.12 -6.92
C PHE A 63 -16.81 30.76 -6.49
N VAL A 64 -16.15 29.63 -6.84
CA VAL A 64 -16.13 28.41 -5.99
C VAL A 64 -14.81 27.64 -6.17
N SER A 65 -14.37 27.07 -5.05
CA SER A 65 -13.11 26.41 -4.69
C SER A 65 -12.61 25.26 -5.57
N HIS A 66 -11.29 25.19 -5.71
CA HIS A 66 -10.57 23.96 -6.04
C HIS A 66 -10.57 22.99 -4.86
N THR A 67 -11.60 22.16 -4.77
CA THR A 67 -11.56 20.88 -4.05
C THR A 67 -12.03 19.79 -5.01
N HIS A 68 -11.11 19.29 -5.83
CA HIS A 68 -11.32 18.04 -6.56
C HIS A 68 -10.66 16.91 -5.76
N THR A 69 -11.40 16.35 -4.82
CA THR A 69 -11.13 15.02 -4.26
C THR A 69 -11.66 13.99 -5.24
N GLU A 70 -10.83 13.58 -6.19
CA GLU A 70 -11.17 12.52 -7.13
C GLU A 70 -11.17 11.16 -6.39
N LEU A 71 -12.36 10.67 -6.04
CA LEU A 71 -12.60 9.29 -5.61
C LEU A 71 -12.34 8.35 -6.80
N LYS A 72 -11.09 7.91 -6.98
CA LYS A 72 -10.74 6.94 -8.02
C LYS A 72 -10.93 5.52 -7.50
N GLY A 73 -12.14 5.00 -7.68
CA GLY A 73 -12.46 3.59 -7.52
C GLY A 73 -11.85 2.73 -8.63
N ASP A 74 -11.35 1.56 -8.21
CA ASP A 74 -11.41 0.27 -8.92
C ASP A 74 -10.80 0.19 -10.33
N LYS A 75 -9.46 0.26 -10.42
CA LYS A 75 -8.71 -0.21 -11.59
C LYS A 75 -7.51 -1.05 -11.15
N ILE A 76 -7.32 -2.18 -11.83
CA ILE A 76 -6.08 -2.97 -11.71
C ILE A 76 -4.91 -2.04 -12.01
N ASP A 77 -3.98 -1.93 -11.06
CA ASP A 77 -2.79 -1.11 -11.22
C ASP A 77 -1.77 -1.82 -12.13
N TRP A 78 -1.98 -1.70 -13.43
CA TRP A 78 -1.11 -2.25 -14.47
C TRP A 78 0.32 -1.70 -14.38
N HIS A 79 0.49 -0.49 -13.85
CA HIS A 79 1.81 0.10 -13.65
C HIS A 79 2.56 -0.68 -12.56
N THR A 80 1.94 -0.90 -11.40
CA THR A 80 2.54 -1.69 -10.31
C THR A 80 2.82 -3.13 -10.72
N ILE A 81 1.94 -3.77 -11.49
CA ILE A 81 2.18 -5.12 -12.03
C ILE A 81 3.38 -5.13 -13.00
N SER A 82 3.44 -4.16 -13.92
CA SER A 82 4.55 -4.01 -14.86
C SER A 82 5.88 -3.83 -14.14
N LEU A 83 5.90 -3.00 -13.10
CA LEU A 83 7.07 -2.73 -12.27
C LEU A 83 7.55 -4.00 -11.55
N ALA A 84 6.64 -4.77 -10.95
CA ALA A 84 6.95 -6.05 -10.33
C ALA A 84 7.52 -7.07 -11.34
N CYS A 85 6.94 -7.17 -12.54
CA CYS A 85 7.47 -8.05 -13.59
C CYS A 85 8.86 -7.64 -14.06
N ARG A 86 9.13 -6.34 -14.21
CA ARG A 86 10.47 -5.83 -14.56
C ARG A 86 11.47 -6.12 -13.44
N PHE A 87 11.06 -5.98 -12.19
CA PHE A 87 11.89 -6.23 -11.02
C PHE A 87 12.35 -7.70 -10.94
N LEU A 88 11.45 -8.64 -11.22
CA LEU A 88 11.78 -10.08 -11.28
C LEU A 88 12.74 -10.44 -12.42
N ARG A 89 12.81 -9.60 -13.46
CA ARG A 89 13.67 -9.82 -14.64
C ARG A 89 15.02 -9.12 -14.54
N ALA A 90 15.17 -8.11 -13.69
CA ALA A 90 16.42 -7.38 -13.53
C ALA A 90 17.52 -8.31 -12.96
N ARG A 91 18.64 -8.40 -13.67
CA ARG A 91 19.78 -9.27 -13.30
C ARG A 91 21.04 -8.51 -12.96
N THR A 92 21.15 -7.25 -13.40
CA THR A 92 22.36 -6.44 -13.18
C THR A 92 22.08 -5.29 -12.20
N PRO A 93 23.12 -4.78 -11.51
CA PRO A 93 23.02 -3.57 -10.68
C PRO A 93 22.36 -2.39 -11.40
N GLU A 94 22.68 -2.17 -12.68
CA GLU A 94 22.16 -1.09 -13.52
C GLU A 94 20.66 -1.22 -13.75
N GLN A 95 20.22 -2.41 -14.18
CA GLN A 95 18.80 -2.69 -14.39
C GLN A 95 18.01 -2.55 -13.10
N ARG A 96 18.59 -3.02 -11.99
CA ARG A 96 17.96 -2.96 -10.68
C ARG A 96 17.88 -1.53 -10.16
N ALA A 97 18.93 -0.74 -10.32
CA ALA A 97 18.96 0.67 -9.91
C ALA A 97 17.87 1.49 -10.62
N ILE A 98 17.65 1.29 -11.93
CA ILE A 98 16.58 1.97 -12.67
C ILE A 98 15.21 1.71 -12.01
N LEU A 99 14.93 0.44 -11.71
CA LEU A 99 13.66 0.03 -11.12
C LEU A 99 13.52 0.49 -9.68
N ASP A 100 14.57 0.35 -8.87
CA ASP A 100 14.57 0.84 -7.51
C ASP A 100 14.29 2.34 -7.46
N LEU A 101 14.84 3.15 -8.38
CA LEU A 101 14.52 4.58 -8.44
C LEU A 101 13.06 4.84 -8.80
N GLU A 102 12.52 4.13 -9.81
CA GLU A 102 11.10 4.24 -10.21
C GLU A 102 10.14 3.81 -9.08
N VAL A 103 10.55 2.87 -8.23
CA VAL A 103 9.78 2.38 -7.09
C VAL A 103 9.88 3.33 -5.88
N HIS A 104 11.07 3.85 -5.61
CA HIS A 104 11.36 4.59 -4.39
C HIS A 104 10.89 6.04 -4.45
N TYR A 105 10.96 6.67 -5.62
CA TYR A 105 10.85 8.12 -5.74
C TYR A 105 9.80 8.57 -6.75
N THR A 106 9.21 9.74 -6.52
CA THR A 106 8.39 10.42 -7.53
C THR A 106 9.20 10.82 -8.75
N ARG A 107 8.52 10.92 -9.89
CA ARG A 107 9.15 11.35 -11.15
C ARG A 107 9.69 12.78 -11.01
N GLU A 108 8.90 13.65 -10.40
CA GLU A 108 9.25 15.05 -10.15
C GLU A 108 10.53 15.18 -9.32
N TYR A 109 10.67 14.37 -8.26
CA TYR A 109 11.88 14.34 -7.45
C TYR A 109 13.09 13.83 -8.23
N LEU A 110 12.92 12.84 -9.10
CA LEU A 110 14.03 12.31 -9.90
C LEU A 110 14.47 13.26 -11.01
N GLU A 111 13.55 14.04 -11.59
CA GLU A 111 13.82 14.95 -12.71
C GLU A 111 14.40 16.31 -12.29
N GLU A 112 14.36 16.64 -10.99
CA GLU A 112 14.97 17.86 -10.47
C GLU A 112 16.47 17.94 -10.81
N VAL A 113 16.91 19.12 -11.25
CA VAL A 113 18.32 19.41 -11.58
C VAL A 113 19.05 19.87 -10.32
N ILE A 114 20.13 19.18 -9.96
CA ILE A 114 20.99 19.50 -8.83
C ILE A 114 22.40 19.76 -9.37
N GLY A 115 22.79 21.04 -9.38
CA GLY A 115 24.03 21.47 -10.03
C GLY A 115 23.97 21.24 -11.54
N THR A 116 24.82 20.35 -12.05
CA THR A 116 24.93 20.05 -13.49
C THR A 116 24.19 18.78 -13.93
N SER A 117 23.65 18.01 -12.99
CA SER A 117 23.06 16.69 -13.23
C SER A 117 21.64 16.61 -12.69
N THR A 118 20.83 15.69 -13.20
CA THR A 118 19.54 15.39 -12.56
C THR A 118 19.76 14.55 -11.31
N ARG A 119 18.84 14.66 -10.34
CA ARG A 119 18.88 13.80 -9.15
C ARG A 119 18.85 12.31 -9.53
N ARG A 120 18.09 11.94 -10.57
CA ARG A 120 18.09 10.58 -11.14
C ARG A 120 19.48 10.10 -11.47
N GLN A 121 20.30 10.92 -12.14
CA GLN A 121 21.65 10.51 -12.56
C GLN A 121 22.56 10.28 -11.35
N MET A 122 22.51 11.18 -10.36
CA MET A 122 23.32 11.05 -9.13
C MET A 122 22.91 9.80 -8.34
N LEU A 123 21.60 9.63 -8.07
CA LEU A 123 21.10 8.47 -7.34
C LEU A 123 21.34 7.17 -8.11
N TYR A 124 21.22 7.18 -9.44
CA TYR A 124 21.52 6.00 -10.26
C TYR A 124 22.97 5.54 -10.06
N GLN A 125 23.93 6.46 -10.10
CA GLN A 125 25.34 6.15 -9.86
C GLN A 125 25.56 5.59 -8.45
N GLU A 126 24.90 6.17 -7.44
CA GLU A 126 24.97 5.71 -6.06
C GLU A 126 24.39 4.29 -5.89
N TYR A 127 23.21 4.03 -6.45
CA TYR A 127 22.56 2.71 -6.40
C TYR A 127 23.39 1.66 -7.12
N VAL A 128 23.90 1.95 -8.33
CA VAL A 128 24.77 1.01 -9.07
C VAL A 128 26.04 0.71 -8.29
N LYS A 129 26.66 1.73 -7.69
CA LYS A 129 27.85 1.56 -6.84
C LYS A 129 27.54 0.65 -5.66
N GLY A 130 26.47 0.94 -4.91
CA GLY A 130 26.05 0.18 -3.74
C GLY A 130 25.71 -1.28 -4.06
N LEU A 131 24.94 -1.51 -5.13
CA LEU A 131 24.59 -2.85 -5.59
C LEU A 131 25.79 -3.63 -6.13
N SER A 132 26.72 -2.96 -6.81
CA SER A 132 27.95 -3.58 -7.31
C SER A 132 28.90 -3.97 -6.20
N SER A 133 29.04 -3.15 -5.15
CA SER A 133 29.93 -3.46 -4.02
C SER A 133 29.30 -4.38 -2.97
N GLY A 134 28.01 -4.21 -2.68
CA GLY A 134 27.28 -4.99 -1.66
C GLY A 134 26.69 -6.29 -2.18
N GLY A 135 26.65 -6.47 -3.50
CA GLY A 135 26.00 -7.59 -4.14
C GLY A 135 24.47 -7.41 -4.21
N MET A 136 23.86 -8.15 -5.14
CA MET A 136 22.41 -8.25 -5.22
C MET A 136 21.84 -9.04 -4.04
N GLN A 137 20.61 -8.71 -3.66
CA GLN A 137 19.87 -9.49 -2.66
C GLN A 137 19.85 -10.98 -3.05
N SER A 138 20.20 -11.86 -2.11
CA SER A 138 20.17 -13.29 -2.33
C SER A 138 18.74 -13.78 -2.60
N ARG A 139 18.60 -14.90 -3.31
CA ARG A 139 17.29 -15.49 -3.61
C ARG A 139 16.47 -15.76 -2.35
N TYR A 140 17.09 -16.35 -1.31
CA TYR A 140 16.43 -16.62 -0.05
C TYR A 140 16.06 -15.34 0.71
N GLY A 141 16.87 -14.29 0.62
CA GLY A 141 16.55 -12.98 1.18
C GLY A 141 15.33 -12.34 0.50
N PHE A 142 15.25 -12.44 -0.83
CA PHE A 142 14.10 -11.97 -1.59
C PHE A 142 12.84 -12.78 -1.30
N GLU A 143 12.92 -14.11 -1.37
CA GLU A 143 11.80 -15.01 -1.04
C GLU A 143 11.32 -14.79 0.41
N GLY A 144 12.24 -14.59 1.35
CA GLY A 144 11.93 -14.27 2.74
C GLY A 144 11.20 -12.93 2.90
N GLN A 145 11.62 -11.88 2.19
CA GLN A 145 10.92 -10.59 2.21
C GLN A 145 9.52 -10.70 1.61
N ILE A 146 9.36 -11.38 0.48
CA ILE A 146 8.05 -11.59 -0.14
C ILE A 146 7.15 -12.38 0.81
N ASN A 147 7.64 -13.49 1.37
CA ASN A 147 6.89 -14.30 2.31
C ASN A 147 6.47 -13.49 3.55
N ALA A 148 7.36 -12.66 4.08
CA ALA A 148 7.05 -11.81 5.22
C ALA A 148 5.99 -10.76 4.87
N CYS A 149 6.11 -10.07 3.73
CA CYS A 149 5.07 -9.15 3.25
C CYS A 149 3.71 -9.86 3.05
N TRP A 150 3.73 -11.13 2.64
CA TRP A 150 2.52 -11.90 2.32
C TRP A 150 1.81 -12.46 3.56
N THR A 151 2.58 -12.93 4.54
CA THR A 151 2.07 -13.67 5.69
C THR A 151 1.91 -12.77 6.92
N HIS A 152 2.66 -11.68 7.01
CA HIS A 152 2.59 -10.79 8.15
C HIS A 152 1.35 -9.90 8.05
N LYS A 153 0.57 -9.86 9.13
CA LYS A 153 -0.52 -8.92 9.34
C LYS A 153 -0.66 -8.61 10.83
N LEU A 154 -1.02 -7.38 11.17
CA LEU A 154 -1.46 -7.03 12.52
C LEU A 154 -2.83 -7.65 12.78
N SER A 155 -2.93 -8.47 13.83
CA SER A 155 -4.21 -9.01 14.29
C SER A 155 -5.06 -7.91 14.92
N PRO A 156 -6.40 -8.09 15.02
CA PRO A 156 -7.24 -7.18 15.78
C PRO A 156 -6.75 -7.01 17.23
N THR A 157 -6.32 -8.09 17.88
CA THR A 157 -5.77 -8.05 19.25
C THR A 157 -4.48 -7.23 19.36
N GLU A 158 -3.62 -7.26 18.35
CA GLU A 158 -2.40 -6.45 18.33
C GLU A 158 -2.71 -4.97 18.07
N LEU A 159 -3.65 -4.68 17.16
CA LEU A 159 -4.14 -3.32 16.95
C LEU A 159 -4.74 -2.74 18.23
N ASP A 160 -5.58 -3.50 18.92
CA ASP A 160 -6.18 -3.08 20.19
C ASP A 160 -5.12 -2.84 21.27
N ARG A 161 -4.09 -3.71 21.38
CA ARG A 161 -2.97 -3.47 22.30
C ARG A 161 -2.23 -2.17 22.01
N ILE A 162 -2.04 -1.82 20.74
CA ILE A 162 -1.42 -0.55 20.36
C ILE A 162 -2.37 0.62 20.72
N ARG A 163 -3.65 0.53 20.39
CA ARG A 163 -4.64 1.58 20.66
C ARG A 163 -4.77 1.91 22.14
N PHE A 164 -4.83 0.89 22.99
CA PHE A 164 -5.02 1.04 24.43
C PHE A 164 -3.71 1.21 25.21
N SER A 165 -2.57 1.32 24.52
CA SER A 165 -1.26 1.49 25.16
C SER A 165 -1.05 2.87 25.77
N GLY A 166 -1.77 3.89 25.28
CA GLY A 166 -1.63 5.28 25.71
C GLY A 166 -0.50 6.07 25.02
N PHE A 167 0.35 5.44 24.18
CA PHE A 167 1.37 6.18 23.44
C PHE A 167 0.85 6.72 22.10
N LEU A 168 1.45 7.81 21.64
CA LEU A 168 1.11 8.44 20.36
C LEU A 168 1.66 7.61 19.18
N VAL A 169 0.85 7.45 18.14
CA VAL A 169 1.24 6.84 16.87
C VAL A 169 1.25 7.91 15.79
N LEU A 170 2.37 8.02 15.07
CA LEU A 170 2.51 8.86 13.89
C LEU A 170 2.70 8.00 12.66
N ILE A 171 1.85 8.18 11.65
CA ILE A 171 2.01 7.55 10.35
C ILE A 171 2.37 8.63 9.34
N ILE A 172 3.54 8.52 8.71
CA ILE A 172 3.98 9.43 7.64
C ILE A 172 4.03 8.63 6.34
N HIS A 173 3.35 9.10 5.30
CA HIS A 173 3.18 8.31 4.08
C HIS A 173 3.27 9.16 2.82
N GLY A 174 3.93 8.62 1.79
CA GLY A 174 3.99 9.22 0.47
C GLY A 174 2.69 8.98 -0.31
N ARG A 175 2.09 10.04 -0.84
CA ARG A 175 0.83 9.95 -1.61
C ARG A 175 0.96 9.09 -2.87
N ASP A 176 2.15 9.04 -3.43
CA ASP A 176 2.45 8.39 -4.70
C ASP A 176 3.22 7.06 -4.49
N ASP A 177 3.19 6.51 -3.28
CA ASP A 177 3.81 5.23 -2.94
C ASP A 177 3.15 4.06 -3.68
N VAL A 178 3.86 3.50 -4.66
CA VAL A 178 3.41 2.34 -5.47
C VAL A 178 3.68 0.99 -4.80
N VAL A 179 4.52 0.94 -3.77
CA VAL A 179 4.86 -0.30 -3.04
C VAL A 179 3.82 -0.57 -1.96
N ALA A 180 3.54 0.46 -1.18
CA ALA A 180 2.58 0.45 -0.08
C ALA A 180 1.59 1.58 -0.34
N GLN A 181 0.55 1.30 -1.14
CA GLN A 181 -0.41 2.33 -1.54
C GLN A 181 -1.03 3.04 -0.34
N LEU A 182 -1.22 4.36 -0.46
CA LEU A 182 -1.71 5.26 0.59
C LEU A 182 -2.99 4.76 1.29
N TYR A 183 -3.88 4.09 0.55
CA TYR A 183 -5.08 3.45 1.10
C TYR A 183 -4.78 2.55 2.31
N HIS A 184 -3.66 1.83 2.30
CA HIS A 184 -3.27 0.94 3.39
C HIS A 184 -2.81 1.69 4.64
N ALA A 185 -2.13 2.81 4.47
CA ALA A 185 -1.75 3.69 5.57
C ALA A 185 -2.98 4.35 6.20
N ARG A 186 -3.91 4.86 5.38
CA ARG A 186 -5.20 5.40 5.84
C ARG A 186 -5.97 4.39 6.67
N ARG A 187 -6.15 3.18 6.12
CA ARG A 187 -6.84 2.09 6.83
C ARG A 187 -6.14 1.70 8.14
N LEU A 188 -4.81 1.69 8.17
CA LEU A 188 -4.07 1.42 9.39
C LEU A 188 -4.30 2.52 10.43
N ALA A 189 -4.24 3.79 10.02
CA ALA A 189 -4.46 4.94 10.89
C ALA A 189 -5.89 4.96 11.46
N GLU A 190 -6.90 4.67 10.64
CA GLU A 190 -8.29 4.48 11.08
C GLU A 190 -8.44 3.36 12.11
N ASN A 191 -7.75 2.24 11.91
CA ASN A 191 -7.78 1.12 12.86
C ASN A 191 -7.05 1.43 14.17
N LEU A 192 -6.16 2.42 14.19
CA LEU A 192 -5.39 2.80 15.36
C LEU A 192 -5.97 4.02 16.10
N GLN A 193 -7.13 4.52 15.68
CA GLN A 193 -7.84 5.60 16.38
C GLN A 193 -8.18 5.23 17.84
N PRO A 194 -8.06 6.19 18.78
CA PRO A 194 -7.67 7.60 18.58
C PRO A 194 -6.14 7.84 18.59
N ALA A 195 -5.33 6.82 18.87
CA ALA A 195 -3.88 7.00 19.07
C ALA A 195 -3.08 7.46 17.84
N ALA A 196 -3.68 7.49 16.64
CA ALA A 196 -2.95 7.69 15.39
C ALA A 196 -3.21 9.05 14.72
N LYS A 197 -2.12 9.69 14.30
CA LYS A 197 -2.10 10.82 13.37
C LYS A 197 -1.53 10.37 12.02
N LEU A 198 -2.18 10.75 10.92
CA LEU A 198 -1.71 10.46 9.57
C LEU A 198 -1.22 11.74 8.87
N VAL A 199 0.04 11.75 8.42
CA VAL A 199 0.65 12.82 7.64
C VAL A 199 0.87 12.32 6.22
N GLU A 200 0.12 12.87 5.27
CA GLU A 200 0.21 12.54 3.85
C GLU A 200 1.08 13.56 3.10
N LEU A 201 2.24 13.14 2.62
CA LEU A 201 3.20 14.00 1.93
C LEU A 201 3.22 13.73 0.44
N ARG A 202 3.58 14.74 -0.38
CA ARG A 202 3.91 14.48 -1.79
C ARG A 202 5.24 13.75 -1.85
N GLY A 203 5.23 12.52 -2.33
CA GLY A 203 6.40 11.66 -2.36
C GLY A 203 6.03 10.19 -2.59
N GLY A 204 7.02 9.39 -2.96
CA GLY A 204 6.91 7.97 -3.21
C GLY A 204 7.16 7.11 -1.98
N HIS A 205 7.76 5.94 -2.20
CA HIS A 205 8.02 4.97 -1.13
C HIS A 205 9.12 5.40 -0.14
N LEU A 206 10.08 6.23 -0.55
CA LEU A 206 11.10 6.79 0.33
C LEU A 206 10.79 8.25 0.65
N VAL A 207 9.62 8.49 1.27
CA VAL A 207 9.14 9.85 1.56
C VAL A 207 10.08 10.62 2.50
N SER A 208 10.81 9.91 3.37
CA SER A 208 11.83 10.50 4.25
C SER A 208 13.03 11.07 3.49
N HIS A 209 13.32 10.56 2.30
CA HIS A 209 14.38 11.07 1.43
C HIS A 209 13.87 12.24 0.58
N GLU A 210 12.62 12.18 0.11
CA GLU A 210 12.03 13.24 -0.72
C GLU A 210 11.62 14.49 0.06
N ARG A 211 11.14 14.30 1.29
CA ARG A 211 10.56 15.34 2.15
C ARG A 211 11.19 15.34 3.54
N PRO A 212 12.53 15.43 3.64
CA PRO A 212 13.22 15.29 4.92
C PRO A 212 12.82 16.38 5.92
N ALA A 213 12.56 17.61 5.46
CA ALA A 213 12.16 18.71 6.32
C ALA A 213 10.78 18.46 6.96
N GLU A 214 9.79 18.07 6.15
CA GLU A 214 8.44 17.78 6.60
C GLU A 214 8.39 16.53 7.48
N VAL A 215 9.12 15.48 7.12
CA VAL A 215 9.25 14.27 7.95
C VAL A 215 9.87 14.62 9.31
N ASN A 216 10.97 15.36 9.34
CA ASN A 216 11.62 15.77 10.59
C ASN A 216 10.70 16.66 11.42
N MET A 217 9.95 17.55 10.80
CA MET A 217 8.97 18.39 11.49
C MET A 217 7.89 17.55 12.17
N SER A 218 7.30 16.57 11.48
CA SER A 218 6.29 15.69 12.07
C SER A 218 6.86 14.81 13.19
N LEU A 219 8.09 14.33 13.05
CA LEU A 219 8.77 13.58 14.12
C LEU A 219 9.01 14.46 15.36
N MET A 220 9.47 15.70 15.16
CA MET A 220 9.68 16.65 16.25
C MET A 220 8.38 17.05 16.93
N GLU A 221 7.28 17.17 16.17
CA GLU A 221 5.95 17.41 16.70
C GLU A 221 5.50 16.25 17.60
N MET A 222 5.65 15.00 17.16
CA MET A 222 5.32 13.81 17.97
C MET A 222 6.16 13.75 19.25
N ILE A 223 7.47 14.03 19.17
CA ILE A 223 8.34 14.04 20.36
C ILE A 223 7.86 15.09 21.37
N LYS A 224 7.51 16.29 20.92
CA LYS A 224 6.98 17.35 21.78
C LYS A 224 5.65 16.93 22.41
N ALA A 225 4.70 16.44 21.61
CA ALA A 225 3.39 15.99 22.08
C ALA A 225 3.51 14.85 23.11
N SER A 226 4.40 13.88 22.84
CA SER A 226 4.68 12.76 23.76
C SER A 226 5.26 13.26 25.09
N ASN A 227 6.20 14.21 25.06
CA ASN A 227 6.78 14.79 26.28
C ASN A 227 5.78 15.66 27.07
N SER A 228 4.80 16.25 26.38
CA SER A 228 3.74 17.07 26.99
C SER A 228 2.53 16.25 27.46
N ASN A 229 2.54 14.93 27.30
CA ASN A 229 1.40 14.04 27.58
C ASN A 229 0.10 14.50 26.88
N THR A 230 0.21 14.92 25.62
CA THR A 230 -0.94 15.29 24.79
C THR A 230 -1.97 14.15 24.76
N ASP A 231 -3.25 14.51 24.86
CA ASP A 231 -4.34 13.54 24.82
C ASP A 231 -4.44 12.87 23.43
N LEU A 232 -4.90 11.61 23.39
CA LEU A 232 -4.99 10.85 22.14
C LEU A 232 -5.98 11.46 21.15
N GLU A 233 -7.10 12.00 21.64
CA GLU A 233 -8.12 12.63 20.79
C GLU A 233 -7.62 13.97 20.23
N GLU A 234 -6.80 14.70 21.00
CA GLU A 234 -6.14 15.93 20.52
C GLU A 234 -5.05 15.62 19.49
N TRP A 235 -4.33 14.50 19.66
CA TRP A 235 -3.28 14.08 18.74
C TRP A 235 -3.81 13.66 17.36
N SER A 236 -4.97 13.00 17.33
CA SER A 236 -5.56 12.48 16.10
C SER A 236 -5.99 13.60 15.15
N ASN A 237 -5.77 13.40 13.85
CA ASN A 237 -6.27 14.28 12.78
C ASN A 237 -7.28 13.60 11.85
N LEU A 238 -7.77 12.43 12.25
CA LEU A 238 -8.73 11.64 11.47
C LEU A 238 -10.17 11.98 11.90
N PRO A 239 -11.15 11.95 10.98
CA PRO A 239 -12.52 12.27 11.31
C PRO A 239 -13.11 11.25 12.29
N ASN A 240 -13.90 11.74 13.25
CA ASN A 240 -14.62 10.88 14.17
C ASN A 240 -15.61 10.00 13.40
N LYS A 241 -15.67 8.70 13.73
CA LYS A 241 -16.60 7.75 13.09
C LYS A 241 -18.07 8.15 13.22
N SER A 242 -18.43 9.01 14.18
CA SER A 242 -19.78 9.57 14.35
C SER A 242 -20.20 10.53 13.24
N ASP A 243 -19.26 11.24 12.63
CA ASP A 243 -19.57 12.39 11.79
C ASP A 243 -19.96 11.96 10.36
N GLY A 244 -19.58 10.75 9.96
CA GLY A 244 -20.00 10.13 8.70
C GLY A 244 -21.44 9.61 8.70
N LEU A 245 -22.08 9.45 9.86
CA LEU A 245 -23.46 8.99 9.97
C LEU A 245 -24.48 10.16 9.87
N LEU A 246 -24.06 11.38 10.23
CA LEU A 246 -24.93 12.56 10.32
C LEU A 246 -25.20 13.26 8.98
N LEU A 247 -24.43 12.95 7.93
CA LEU A 247 -24.61 13.49 6.58
C LEU A 247 -25.58 12.68 5.70
N SER A 248 -26.21 11.64 6.24
CA SER A 248 -27.24 10.86 5.55
C SER A 248 -28.56 10.86 6.34
N GLY A 249 -29.26 11.98 6.29
CA GLY A 249 -30.73 12.10 6.34
C GLY A 249 -31.49 11.38 7.45
N SER A 250 -32.06 12.15 8.38
CA SER A 250 -32.94 11.72 9.46
C SER A 250 -34.12 10.82 9.06
N ALA A 251 -34.29 9.78 9.88
CA ALA A 251 -35.52 9.18 10.39
C ALA A 251 -36.57 8.60 9.42
N SER A 252 -36.65 7.27 9.42
CA SER A 252 -37.92 6.60 9.71
C SER A 252 -37.67 5.31 10.49
N CYS A 253 -38.19 5.28 11.72
CA CYS A 253 -38.43 4.09 12.51
C CYS A 253 -39.12 3.02 11.65
N LEU A 254 -38.51 1.83 11.53
CA LEU A 254 -39.28 0.61 11.31
C LEU A 254 -38.56 -0.58 11.95
N THR A 255 -39.29 -1.22 12.85
CA THR A 255 -38.95 -2.46 13.53
C THR A 255 -38.88 -3.65 12.56
N LYS A 256 -37.96 -4.58 12.85
CA LYS A 256 -38.07 -6.05 12.69
C LYS A 256 -37.63 -6.69 11.34
N ARG A 257 -36.74 -7.69 11.53
CA ARG A 257 -36.31 -8.83 10.69
C ARG A 257 -35.27 -8.58 9.59
N ASP A 258 -34.05 -9.09 9.81
CA ASP A 258 -33.08 -9.38 8.74
C ASP A 258 -32.03 -10.42 9.20
N ASP A 259 -32.48 -11.61 9.60
CA ASP A 259 -31.59 -12.75 9.99
C ASP A 259 -31.07 -13.52 8.76
N ASP A 260 -31.77 -13.43 7.62
CA ASP A 260 -31.44 -14.19 6.40
C ASP A 260 -30.30 -13.56 5.57
N ARG A 261 -30.12 -12.24 5.67
CA ARG A 261 -29.15 -11.50 4.84
C ARG A 261 -27.70 -11.65 5.32
N VAL A 262 -27.49 -11.83 6.62
CA VAL A 262 -26.18 -12.12 7.22
C VAL A 262 -25.72 -13.54 6.83
N ASN A 263 -26.65 -14.49 6.79
CA ASN A 263 -26.37 -15.88 6.45
C ASN A 263 -25.94 -16.05 4.98
N TYR A 264 -26.55 -15.29 4.06
CA TYR A 264 -26.16 -15.30 2.65
C TYR A 264 -24.76 -14.70 2.40
N LEU A 265 -24.39 -13.67 3.16
CA LEU A 265 -23.05 -13.07 3.09
C LEU A 265 -21.99 -14.07 3.57
N VAL A 266 -22.20 -14.71 4.72
CA VAL A 266 -21.27 -15.70 5.27
C VAL A 266 -21.16 -16.93 4.35
N PHE A 267 -22.27 -17.38 3.75
CA PHE A 267 -22.28 -18.48 2.79
C PHE A 267 -21.50 -18.15 1.51
N THR A 268 -21.71 -16.96 0.94
CA THR A 268 -20.99 -16.52 -0.27
C THR A 268 -19.50 -16.33 -0.02
N TYR A 269 -19.07 -15.83 1.14
CA TYR A 269 -17.65 -15.77 1.51
C TYR A 269 -17.02 -17.16 1.68
N ASN A 270 -17.73 -18.11 2.29
CA ASN A 270 -17.24 -19.49 2.43
C ASN A 270 -17.16 -20.22 1.08
N LEU A 271 -18.13 -20.01 0.19
CA LEU A 271 -18.13 -20.59 -1.14
C LEU A 271 -17.01 -20.00 -2.02
N LEU A 272 -16.79 -18.68 -1.94
CA LEU A 272 -15.71 -18.00 -2.65
C LEU A 272 -14.33 -18.43 -2.15
N GLY A 273 -14.16 -18.60 -0.83
CA GLY A 273 -12.94 -19.12 -0.24
C GLY A 273 -12.62 -20.56 -0.69
N LYS A 274 -13.64 -21.43 -0.77
CA LYS A 274 -13.49 -22.81 -1.28
C LYS A 274 -13.15 -22.83 -2.77
N LEU A 275 -13.77 -21.98 -3.58
CA LEU A 275 -13.45 -21.83 -5.00
C LEU A 275 -12.02 -21.34 -5.21
N GLN A 276 -11.57 -20.35 -4.42
CA GLN A 276 -10.20 -19.85 -4.48
C GLN A 276 -9.17 -20.94 -4.13
N LEU A 277 -9.47 -21.80 -3.15
CA LEU A 277 -8.61 -22.92 -2.79
C LEU A 277 -8.52 -23.96 -3.94
N ILE A 278 -9.65 -24.23 -4.61
CA ILE A 278 -9.71 -25.12 -5.77
C ILE A 278 -8.90 -24.55 -6.93
N PHE A 279 -9.01 -23.24 -7.22
CA PHE A 279 -8.19 -22.60 -8.25
C PHE A 279 -6.70 -22.69 -7.92
N LEU A 280 -6.30 -22.39 -6.68
CA LEU A 280 -4.89 -22.51 -6.26
C LEU A 280 -4.37 -23.95 -6.37
N PHE A 281 -5.20 -24.94 -6.05
CA PHE A 281 -4.85 -26.34 -6.22
C PHE A 281 -4.65 -26.71 -7.70
N VAL A 282 -5.58 -26.31 -8.58
CA VAL A 282 -5.50 -26.56 -10.02
C VAL A 282 -4.28 -25.87 -10.63
N PHE A 283 -4.03 -24.60 -10.31
CA PHE A 283 -2.84 -23.87 -10.76
C PHE A 283 -1.54 -24.49 -10.21
N GLY A 284 -1.54 -24.97 -8.98
CA GLY A 284 -0.41 -25.69 -8.38
C GLY A 284 -0.10 -26.99 -9.12
N VAL A 285 -1.10 -27.79 -9.45
CA VAL A 285 -0.95 -29.02 -10.24
C VAL A 285 -0.41 -28.70 -11.64
N PHE A 286 -0.97 -27.69 -12.31
CA PHE A 286 -0.47 -27.24 -13.63
C PHE A 286 0.97 -26.74 -13.56
N TYR A 287 1.35 -26.02 -12.50
CA TYR A 287 2.72 -25.56 -12.30
C TYR A 287 3.70 -26.74 -12.15
N VAL A 288 3.36 -27.75 -11.33
CA VAL A 288 4.18 -28.96 -11.15
C VAL A 288 4.33 -29.72 -12.46
N ILE A 289 3.24 -29.91 -13.21
CA ILE A 289 3.28 -30.57 -14.53
C ILE A 289 4.18 -29.80 -15.50
N LEU A 290 4.00 -28.47 -15.60
CA LEU A 290 4.84 -27.63 -16.46
C LEU A 290 6.32 -27.65 -16.06
N GLU A 291 6.61 -27.73 -14.77
CA GLU A 291 7.97 -27.81 -14.27
C GLU A 291 8.62 -29.17 -14.58
N HIS A 292 7.84 -30.25 -14.51
CA HIS A 292 8.27 -31.59 -14.92
C HIS A 292 8.51 -31.67 -16.43
N VAL A 293 7.61 -31.15 -17.25
CA VAL A 293 7.79 -31.05 -18.70
C VAL A 293 9.04 -30.23 -19.02
N ARG A 294 9.26 -29.08 -18.36
CA ARG A 294 10.48 -28.29 -18.54
C ARG A 294 11.76 -29.05 -18.15
N ARG A 295 11.72 -29.87 -17.10
CA ARG A 295 12.85 -30.71 -16.70
C ARG A 295 13.14 -31.80 -17.74
N VAL A 296 12.12 -32.49 -18.23
CA VAL A 296 12.27 -33.51 -19.29
C VAL A 296 12.79 -32.88 -20.59
N VAL A 297 12.28 -31.72 -21.00
CA VAL A 297 12.78 -30.99 -22.17
C VAL A 297 14.24 -30.54 -22.00
N LYS A 298 14.69 -30.22 -20.78
CA LYS A 298 16.10 -29.93 -20.51
C LYS A 298 17.00 -31.16 -20.64
N ILE A 299 16.50 -32.35 -20.26
CA ILE A 299 17.22 -33.63 -20.39
C ILE A 299 17.31 -34.07 -21.86
N LEU A 300 16.28 -33.75 -22.66
CA LEU A 300 16.22 -34.08 -24.09
C LEU A 300 16.98 -33.11 -25.00
N LYS A 301 17.64 -32.07 -24.47
CA LYS A 301 18.53 -31.25 -25.29
C LYS A 301 19.77 -32.08 -25.66
N PRO A 302 19.99 -32.43 -26.94
CA PRO A 302 21.18 -33.17 -27.33
C PRO A 302 22.42 -32.32 -27.07
N VAL A 303 23.42 -32.93 -26.43
CA VAL A 303 24.78 -32.38 -26.35
C VAL A 303 25.30 -32.25 -27.77
N ARG A 304 25.54 -31.02 -28.24
CA ARG A 304 26.30 -30.81 -29.48
C ARG A 304 27.73 -31.25 -29.23
N VAL A 305 28.08 -32.44 -29.72
CA VAL A 305 29.48 -32.84 -29.86
C VAL A 305 30.02 -32.07 -31.06
N SER A 306 30.89 -31.09 -30.80
CA SER A 306 31.69 -30.47 -31.85
C SER A 306 32.58 -31.55 -32.47
N ALA A 307 32.50 -31.71 -33.79
CA ALA A 307 33.43 -32.55 -34.53
C ALA A 307 34.84 -31.94 -34.43
N SER A 308 35.76 -32.67 -33.82
CA SER A 308 37.19 -32.36 -33.85
C SER A 308 37.69 -32.47 -35.29
N THR A 309 38.34 -31.40 -35.74
CA THR A 309 38.99 -31.27 -37.05
C THR A 309 40.22 -32.17 -37.08
N LEU A 310 40.29 -33.05 -38.07
CA LEU A 310 41.51 -33.66 -38.62
C LEU A 310 41.51 -33.36 -40.12
#